data_AF-A0A8X6LHZ8-F1
#
_entry.id   AF-A0A8X6LHZ8-F1
#
_cell.length_a   1.000
_cell.length_b   1.000
_cell.length_c   1.000
_cell.angle_alpha   90.00
_cell.angle_beta   90.00
_cell.angle_gamma   90.00
#
_symmetry.space_group_name_H-M   'P 1'
#
loop_
_entity.id
_entity.type
_entity.pdbx_description
1 polymer ?
#
loop_
_entity_poly.entity_id
_entity_poly.type
_entity_poly.pdbx_seq_one_letter_code
_entity_poly.pdbx_strand_id
1 'polypeptide(L)'
;MIILPSSYIGSPRHMQEYAQDAMAYVRYYGRPDLFITFTCNPAWDEIQQLLLPGQSQVDRHDITARVFRQKLKSLMDFIVKYEVFGSVRCWMYSVEWQKRGLPHAHILIWLYNKITSDEIDDVISAEIPRDDVDKDLHAVIMKNMIHGPCGTLNPNSPCMVDGKCSKKYPRAFTAIR
;
A
#
# COMPACT_ATOMS: atom_id res chain seq x y z
N MET A 1 24.15 -16.37 -22.82
CA MET A 1 22.81 -16.16 -22.21
C MET A 1 22.83 -16.78 -20.83
N ILE A 2 22.66 -15.99 -19.76
CA ILE A 2 22.63 -16.50 -18.39
C ILE A 2 21.17 -16.74 -18.00
N ILE A 3 20.83 -17.95 -17.58
CA ILE A 3 19.48 -18.30 -17.11
C ILE A 3 19.53 -18.36 -15.59
N LEU A 4 18.82 -17.45 -14.93
CA LEU A 4 18.71 -17.44 -13.47
C LEU A 4 17.69 -18.50 -13.01
N PRO A 5 17.97 -19.24 -11.91
CA PRO A 5 17.03 -20.20 -11.34
C PRO A 5 15.83 -19.49 -10.69
N SER A 6 14.75 -20.23 -10.42
CA SER A 6 13.59 -19.69 -9.70
C SER A 6 13.86 -19.36 -8.24
N SER A 7 14.92 -19.94 -7.64
CA SER A 7 15.40 -19.53 -6.31
C SER A 7 15.98 -18.11 -6.28
N TYR A 8 16.29 -17.51 -7.44
CA TYR A 8 16.73 -16.12 -7.51
C TYR A 8 15.50 -15.19 -7.51
N ILE A 9 15.30 -14.46 -6.40
CA ILE A 9 14.18 -13.53 -6.23
C ILE A 9 14.17 -12.49 -7.35
N GLY A 10 13.02 -12.35 -8.03
CA GLY A 10 12.83 -11.41 -9.13
C GLY A 10 13.34 -11.90 -10.49
N SER A 11 13.86 -13.13 -10.60
CA SER A 11 14.16 -13.72 -11.91
C SER A 11 12.88 -13.99 -12.71
N PRO A 12 12.95 -14.09 -14.06
CA PRO A 12 11.78 -14.46 -14.85
C PRO A 12 11.13 -15.77 -14.40
N ARG A 13 11.92 -16.76 -13.97
CA ARG A 13 11.42 -18.05 -13.46
C ARG A 13 10.73 -17.89 -12.10
N HIS A 14 11.33 -17.12 -11.19
CA HIS A 14 10.73 -16.80 -9.89
C HIS A 14 9.37 -16.11 -10.06
N MET A 15 9.30 -15.10 -10.92
CA MET A 15 8.06 -14.37 -11.19
C MET A 15 7.01 -15.25 -11.86
N GLN A 16 7.43 -16.17 -12.75
CA GLN A 16 6.54 -17.13 -13.38
C GLN A 16 5.97 -18.14 -12.37
N GLU A 17 6.77 -18.66 -11.45
CA GLU A 17 6.30 -19.52 -10.35
C GLU A 17 5.31 -18.78 -9.45
N TYR A 18 5.62 -17.55 -9.02
CA TYR A 18 4.70 -16.73 -8.24
C TYR A 18 3.37 -16.49 -8.95
N ALA A 19 3.39 -16.26 -10.26
CA ALA A 19 2.17 -16.11 -11.05
C ALA A 19 1.38 -17.43 -11.13
N GLN A 20 2.06 -18.57 -11.26
CA GLN A 20 1.43 -19.89 -11.25
C GLN A 20 0.80 -20.22 -9.90
N ASP A 21 1.48 -19.91 -8.80
CA ASP A 21 0.95 -20.06 -7.44
C ASP A 21 -0.29 -19.18 -7.23
N ALA A 22 -0.25 -17.93 -7.67
CA ALA A 22 -1.41 -17.04 -7.66
C ALA A 22 -2.60 -17.61 -8.43
N MET A 23 -2.37 -18.13 -9.64
CA MET A 23 -3.40 -18.79 -10.43
C MET A 23 -3.93 -20.07 -9.76
N ALA A 24 -3.07 -20.85 -9.11
CA ALA A 24 -3.48 -22.05 -8.37
C ALA A 24 -4.40 -21.69 -7.20
N TYR A 25 -4.08 -20.64 -6.45
CA TYR A 25 -4.94 -20.14 -5.38
C TYR A 25 -6.26 -19.64 -5.91
N VAL A 26 -6.26 -18.84 -6.99
CA VAL A 26 -7.50 -18.35 -7.60
C VAL A 26 -8.37 -19.50 -8.10
N ARG A 27 -7.76 -20.55 -8.67
CA ARG A 27 -8.47 -21.73 -9.16
C ARG A 27 -9.09 -22.54 -8.02
N TYR A 28 -8.42 -22.65 -6.89
CA TYR A 28 -8.86 -23.48 -5.76
C TYR A 28 -9.80 -22.73 -4.79
N TYR A 29 -9.52 -21.46 -4.51
CA TYR A 29 -10.24 -20.63 -3.54
C TYR A 29 -11.19 -19.60 -4.17
N GLY A 30 -11.15 -19.43 -5.50
CA GLY A 30 -11.88 -18.38 -6.20
C GLY A 30 -11.14 -17.04 -6.17
N ARG A 31 -11.83 -15.94 -6.49
CA ARG A 31 -11.23 -14.59 -6.47
C ARG A 31 -10.90 -14.18 -5.02
N PRO A 32 -9.80 -13.44 -4.80
CA PRO A 32 -9.49 -12.88 -3.48
C PRO A 32 -10.59 -11.92 -3.03
N ASP A 33 -10.79 -11.85 -1.72
CA ASP A 33 -11.80 -11.00 -1.10
C ASP A 33 -11.27 -9.57 -0.88
N LEU A 34 -9.97 -9.44 -0.58
CA LEU A 34 -9.30 -8.15 -0.43
C LEU A 34 -8.07 -8.05 -1.33
N PHE A 35 -7.90 -6.89 -1.94
CA PHE A 35 -6.68 -6.47 -2.63
C PHE A 35 -6.09 -5.24 -1.91
N ILE A 36 -5.01 -5.45 -1.16
CA ILE A 36 -4.39 -4.40 -0.35
C ILE A 36 -3.06 -4.02 -0.97
N THR A 37 -2.85 -2.71 -1.18
CA THR A 37 -1.54 -2.17 -1.57
C THR A 37 -0.91 -1.50 -0.37
N PHE A 38 0.33 -1.90 -0.03
CA PHE A 38 1.09 -1.31 1.06
C PHE A 38 2.36 -0.65 0.50
N THR A 39 2.45 0.66 0.62
CA THR A 39 3.55 1.46 0.05
C THR A 39 4.46 1.97 1.14
N CYS A 40 5.77 1.86 0.94
CA CYS A 40 6.74 2.43 1.86
C CYS A 40 6.63 3.96 1.93
N ASN A 41 6.62 4.52 3.14
CA ASN A 41 6.69 5.96 3.34
C ASN A 41 8.11 6.33 3.81
N PRO A 42 8.88 7.12 3.03
CA PRO A 42 10.24 7.48 3.42
C PRO A 42 10.26 8.40 4.66
N ALA A 43 9.15 9.07 4.97
CA ALA A 43 9.01 9.94 6.13
C ALA A 43 8.70 9.20 7.44
N TRP A 44 8.75 7.86 7.45
CA TRP A 44 8.68 7.09 8.70
C TRP A 44 9.87 7.43 9.61
N ASP A 45 9.58 7.64 10.90
CA ASP A 45 10.57 8.06 11.89
C ASP A 45 11.73 7.07 11.98
N GLU A 46 11.46 5.77 11.88
CA GLU A 46 12.50 4.74 11.92
C GLU A 46 13.50 4.85 10.76
N ILE A 47 13.08 5.39 9.61
CA ILE A 47 13.97 5.69 8.49
C ILE A 47 14.73 6.99 8.80
N GLN A 48 14.00 8.07 9.10
CA GLN A 48 14.58 9.40 9.29
C GLN A 48 15.63 9.45 10.41
N GLN A 49 15.39 8.76 11.52
CA GLN A 49 16.32 8.72 12.66
C GLN A 49 17.64 7.99 12.38
N LEU A 50 17.67 7.13 11.36
CA LEU A 50 18.84 6.33 11.01
C LEU A 50 19.63 6.87 9.81
N LEU A 51 19.16 7.98 9.20
CA LEU A 51 19.89 8.69 8.15
C LEU A 51 20.96 9.60 8.76
N LEU A 52 22.16 9.58 8.16
CA LEU A 52 23.21 10.53 8.53
C LEU A 52 22.97 11.90 7.86
N PRO A 53 23.57 12.99 8.37
CA PRO A 53 23.47 14.30 7.75
C PRO A 53 23.85 14.26 6.26
N GLY A 54 22.96 14.77 5.40
CA GLY A 54 23.15 14.78 3.95
C GLY A 54 22.77 13.47 3.24
N GLN A 55 22.41 12.41 3.97
CA GLN A 55 21.86 11.20 3.36
C GLN A 55 20.36 11.31 3.11
N SER A 56 19.91 10.61 2.08
CA SER A 56 18.52 10.39 1.76
C SER A 56 18.19 8.89 1.83
N GLN A 57 16.90 8.56 1.75
CA GLN A 57 16.44 7.17 1.77
C GLN A 57 17.07 6.30 0.67
N VAL A 58 17.43 6.89 -0.48
CA VAL A 58 18.03 6.15 -1.60
C VAL A 58 19.46 5.73 -1.30
N ASP A 59 20.16 6.50 -0.45
CA ASP A 59 21.54 6.22 -0.03
C ASP A 59 21.58 5.08 1.00
N ARG A 60 20.46 4.80 1.67
CA ARG A 60 20.32 3.79 2.72
C ARG A 60 19.16 2.82 2.44
N HIS A 61 19.20 2.20 1.26
CA HIS A 61 18.22 1.20 0.85
C HIS A 61 18.10 0.02 1.85
N ASP A 62 19.16 -0.28 2.61
CA ASP A 62 19.19 -1.31 3.66
C ASP A 62 18.24 -0.97 4.81
N ILE A 63 18.23 0.29 5.26
CA ILE A 63 17.30 0.78 6.30
C ILE A 63 15.89 0.72 5.77
N THR A 64 15.65 1.31 4.60
CA THR A 64 14.33 1.33 3.95
C THR A 64 13.75 -0.07 3.81
N ALA A 65 14.52 -1.03 3.30
CA ALA A 65 14.09 -2.42 3.14
C ALA A 65 13.76 -3.09 4.49
N ARG A 66 14.57 -2.84 5.53
CA ARG A 66 14.36 -3.42 6.87
C ARG A 66 13.13 -2.85 7.55
N VAL A 67 12.93 -1.53 7.52
CA VAL A 67 11.75 -0.89 8.11
C VAL A 67 10.49 -1.33 7.36
N PHE A 68 10.51 -1.29 6.02
CA PHE A 68 9.40 -1.77 5.21
C PHE A 68 9.02 -3.21 5.52
N ARG A 69 10.00 -4.13 5.58
CA ARG A 69 9.75 -5.54 5.90
C ARG A 69 9.13 -5.71 7.28
N GLN A 70 9.59 -4.96 8.28
CA GLN A 70 9.03 -5.02 9.64
C GLN A 70 7.59 -4.51 9.69
N LYS A 71 7.30 -3.38 9.05
CA LYS A 71 5.93 -2.85 8.99
C LYS A 71 5.00 -3.74 8.16
N LEU A 72 5.47 -4.29 7.04
CA LEU A 72 4.70 -5.27 6.26
C LEU A 72 4.39 -6.53 7.10
N LYS A 73 5.37 -7.05 7.85
CA LYS A 73 5.14 -8.18 8.76
C LYS A 73 4.11 -7.82 9.83
N SER A 74 4.20 -6.65 10.44
CA SER A 74 3.22 -6.17 11.43
C SER A 74 1.82 -6.07 10.84
N LEU A 75 1.68 -5.56 9.62
CA LEU A 75 0.41 -5.48 8.90
C LEU A 75 -0.15 -6.87 8.61
N MET A 76 0.67 -7.81 8.13
CA MET A 76 0.25 -9.18 7.88
C MET A 76 -0.17 -9.89 9.16
N ASP A 77 0.55 -9.69 10.27
CA ASP A 77 0.17 -10.22 11.57
C ASP A 77 -1.16 -9.62 12.03
N PHE A 78 -1.36 -8.30 11.88
CA PHE A 78 -2.63 -7.62 12.17
C PHE A 78 -3.80 -8.22 11.38
N ILE A 79 -3.63 -8.46 10.08
CA ILE A 79 -4.69 -9.02 9.23
C ILE A 79 -4.95 -10.50 9.56
N VAL A 80 -3.90 -11.31 9.67
CA VAL A 80 -4.00 -12.79 9.69
C VAL A 80 -4.14 -13.35 11.10
N LYS A 81 -3.44 -12.78 12.10
CA LYS A 81 -3.43 -13.31 13.47
C LYS A 81 -4.46 -12.64 14.36
N TYR A 82 -4.66 -11.34 14.18
CA TYR A 82 -5.68 -10.59 14.91
C TYR A 82 -7.02 -10.56 14.16
N GLU A 83 -7.08 -11.17 12.97
CA GLU A 83 -8.30 -11.43 12.21
C GLU A 83 -9.18 -10.18 12.04
N VAL A 84 -8.55 -9.04 11.75
CA VAL A 84 -9.22 -7.72 11.68
C VAL A 84 -10.32 -7.68 10.62
N PHE A 85 -10.18 -8.47 9.55
CA PHE A 85 -11.19 -8.63 8.51
C PHE A 85 -11.92 -10.00 8.62
N GLY A 86 -11.80 -10.68 9.75
CA GLY A 86 -12.23 -12.06 9.95
C GLY A 86 -11.15 -13.10 9.64
N SER A 87 -11.50 -14.37 9.84
CA SER A 87 -10.54 -15.47 9.71
C SER A 87 -10.03 -15.63 8.28
N VAL A 88 -8.71 -15.62 8.14
CA VAL A 88 -8.02 -15.74 6.86
C VAL A 88 -7.85 -17.20 6.48
N ARG A 89 -8.41 -17.60 5.33
CA ARG A 89 -8.26 -18.94 4.77
C ARG A 89 -6.90 -19.14 4.12
N CYS A 90 -6.48 -18.17 3.32
CA CYS A 90 -5.16 -18.13 2.71
C CYS A 90 -4.83 -16.70 2.28
N TRP A 91 -3.55 -16.43 2.05
CA TRP A 91 -3.07 -15.13 1.61
C TRP A 91 -1.80 -15.31 0.78
N MET A 92 -1.50 -14.29 -0.03
CA MET A 92 -0.20 -14.15 -0.68
C MET A 92 0.10 -12.68 -0.89
N TYR A 93 1.39 -12.35 -1.03
CA TYR A 93 1.77 -11.02 -1.48
C TYR A 93 3.01 -11.08 -2.34
N SER A 94 3.15 -10.09 -3.22
CA SER A 94 4.40 -9.79 -3.92
C SER A 94 4.94 -8.45 -3.44
N VAL A 95 6.27 -8.32 -3.36
CA VAL A 95 6.93 -7.04 -3.09
C VAL A 95 7.66 -6.62 -4.36
N GLU A 96 7.36 -5.43 -4.85
CA GLU A 96 8.01 -4.84 -6.01
C GLU A 96 8.74 -3.55 -5.60
N TRP A 97 9.93 -3.38 -6.16
CA TRP A 97 10.67 -2.13 -6.11
C TRP A 97 10.36 -1.33 -7.36
N GLN A 98 9.57 -0.26 -7.20
CA GLN A 98 9.31 0.61 -8.34
C GLN A 98 10.63 1.27 -8.77
N LYS A 99 10.81 1.48 -10.08
CA LYS A 99 11.98 2.16 -10.66
C LYS A 99 12.26 3.56 -10.07
N ARG A 100 11.34 4.10 -9.27
CA ARG A 100 11.43 5.40 -8.58
C ARG A 100 11.66 5.31 -7.06
N GLY A 101 12.05 4.14 -6.56
CA GLY A 101 12.97 4.09 -5.42
C GLY A 101 12.41 3.73 -4.06
N LEU A 102 11.24 3.09 -3.95
CA LEU A 102 10.75 2.54 -2.70
C LEU A 102 9.97 1.22 -2.90
N PRO A 103 10.01 0.30 -1.93
CA PRO A 103 9.27 -0.95 -2.01
C PRO A 103 7.77 -0.72 -1.80
N HIS A 104 6.96 -1.52 -2.49
CA HIS A 104 5.53 -1.65 -2.26
C HIS A 104 5.13 -3.11 -2.33
N ALA A 105 4.06 -3.47 -1.62
CA ALA A 105 3.51 -4.81 -1.62
C ALA A 105 2.10 -4.80 -2.21
N HIS A 106 1.79 -5.83 -3.01
CA HIS A 106 0.45 -6.18 -3.43
C HIS A 106 0.04 -7.44 -2.67
N ILE A 107 -1.01 -7.35 -1.85
CA ILE A 107 -1.44 -8.38 -0.93
C ILE A 107 -2.83 -8.86 -1.35
N LEU A 108 -2.97 -10.17 -1.50
CA LEU A 108 -4.22 -10.87 -1.77
C LEU A 108 -4.64 -11.65 -0.52
N ILE A 109 -5.88 -11.46 -0.07
CA ILE A 109 -6.45 -12.18 1.08
C ILE A 109 -7.71 -12.92 0.65
N TRP A 110 -7.84 -14.17 1.09
CA TRP A 110 -9.07 -14.94 1.03
C TRP A 110 -9.56 -15.20 2.45
N LEU A 111 -10.80 -14.85 2.73
CA LEU A 111 -11.44 -15.02 4.02
C LEU A 111 -12.28 -16.30 4.03
N TYR A 112 -12.49 -16.88 5.20
CA TYR A 112 -13.49 -17.95 5.36
C TYR A 112 -14.90 -17.40 5.16
N ASN A 113 -15.19 -16.25 5.77
CA ASN A 113 -16.42 -15.50 5.61
C ASN A 113 -16.12 -14.27 4.75
N LYS A 114 -16.71 -14.22 3.56
CA LYS A 114 -16.49 -13.12 2.61
C LYS A 114 -17.22 -11.88 3.09
N ILE A 115 -16.57 -10.72 2.94
CA ILE A 115 -17.21 -9.42 3.13
C ILE A 115 -18.28 -9.26 2.05
N THR A 116 -19.53 -9.09 2.47
CA THR A 116 -20.66 -8.87 1.55
C THR A 116 -20.83 -7.39 1.23
N SER A 117 -21.66 -7.07 0.24
CA SER A 117 -21.84 -5.68 -0.22
C SER A 117 -22.39 -4.74 0.85
N ASP A 118 -23.17 -5.28 1.78
CA ASP A 118 -23.77 -4.58 2.92
C ASP A 118 -22.79 -4.36 4.09
N GLU A 119 -21.66 -5.06 4.11
CA GLU A 119 -20.60 -4.91 5.12
C GLU A 119 -19.46 -3.99 4.65
N ILE A 120 -19.48 -3.50 3.40
CA ILE A 120 -18.37 -2.72 2.83
C ILE A 120 -18.09 -1.45 3.64
N ASP A 121 -19.14 -0.75 4.05
CA ASP A 121 -19.01 0.53 4.76
C ASP A 121 -18.51 0.34 6.21
N ASP A 122 -18.63 -0.86 6.78
CA ASP A 122 -18.08 -1.20 8.08
C ASP A 122 -16.55 -1.43 8.02
N VAL A 123 -16.02 -1.74 6.84
CA VAL A 123 -14.62 -2.14 6.64
C VAL A 123 -13.82 -1.04 5.95
N ILE A 124 -14.45 -0.25 5.07
CA ILE A 124 -13.81 0.78 4.25
C ILE A 124 -14.53 2.10 4.43
N SER A 125 -13.79 3.11 4.89
CA SER A 125 -14.27 4.49 4.94
C SER A 125 -13.34 5.42 4.16
N ALA A 126 -13.94 6.37 3.45
CA ALA A 126 -13.25 7.48 2.80
C ALA A 126 -13.57 8.83 3.48
N GLU A 127 -14.10 8.78 4.70
CA GLU A 127 -14.44 9.96 5.48
C GLU A 127 -13.21 10.57 6.15
N ILE A 128 -13.24 11.87 6.37
CA ILE A 128 -12.27 12.55 7.22
C ILE A 128 -12.77 12.41 8.67
N PRO A 129 -12.04 11.69 9.55
CA PRO A 129 -12.45 11.52 10.93
C PRO A 129 -12.59 12.87 11.62
N ARG A 130 -13.53 13.00 12.57
CA ARG A 130 -13.65 14.24 13.34
C ARG A 130 -12.52 14.33 14.37
N ASP A 131 -11.87 15.49 14.43
CA ASP A 131 -10.74 15.76 15.32
C ASP A 131 -11.08 15.60 16.81
N ASP A 132 -12.35 15.82 17.18
CA ASP A 132 -12.86 15.67 18.56
C ASP A 132 -13.14 14.21 18.95
N VAL A 133 -13.18 13.28 17.99
CA VAL A 133 -13.43 11.85 18.24
C VAL A 133 -12.14 11.05 18.20
N ASP A 134 -11.34 11.23 17.14
CA ASP A 134 -10.09 10.53 16.94
C ASP A 134 -9.07 11.46 16.30
N LYS A 135 -8.39 12.21 17.16
CA LYS A 135 -7.37 13.19 16.78
C LYS A 135 -6.20 12.55 16.03
N ASP A 136 -5.81 11.34 16.41
CA ASP A 136 -4.65 10.67 15.83
C ASP A 136 -4.97 10.18 14.42
N LEU A 137 -6.11 9.52 14.22
CA LEU A 137 -6.56 9.11 12.89
C LEU A 137 -6.83 10.33 12.01
N HIS A 138 -7.47 11.38 12.53
CA HIS A 138 -7.68 12.63 11.82
C HIS A 138 -6.34 13.22 11.33
N ALA A 139 -5.33 13.30 12.20
CA ALA A 139 -4.01 13.79 11.82
C ALA A 139 -3.33 12.92 10.74
N VAL A 140 -3.45 11.59 10.83
CA VAL A 140 -2.91 10.65 9.84
C VAL A 140 -3.60 10.82 8.48
N ILE A 141 -4.93 10.89 8.45
CA ILE A 141 -5.70 11.07 7.22
C ILE A 141 -5.39 12.43 6.59
N MET A 142 -5.42 13.51 7.37
CA MET A 142 -5.13 14.86 6.89
C MET A 142 -3.73 14.99 6.31
N LYS A 143 -2.74 14.30 6.89
CA LYS A 143 -1.35 14.33 6.42
C LYS A 143 -1.12 13.49 5.16
N ASN A 144 -1.74 12.32 5.05
CA ASN A 144 -1.34 11.31 4.06
C ASN A 144 -2.37 11.05 2.96
N MET A 145 -3.66 11.32 3.19
CA MET A 145 -4.76 10.93 2.30
C MET A 145 -5.46 12.12 1.64
N ILE A 146 -5.01 13.35 1.92
CA ILE A 146 -5.54 14.56 1.29
C ILE A 146 -4.73 14.90 0.04
N HIS A 147 -5.43 15.18 -1.05
CA HIS A 147 -4.77 15.72 -2.24
C HIS A 147 -4.18 17.10 -1.91
N GLY A 148 -2.86 17.21 -2.04
CA GLY A 148 -2.15 18.45 -1.75
C GLY A 148 -2.60 19.62 -2.64
N PRO A 149 -2.20 20.85 -2.30
CA PRO A 149 -2.48 22.01 -3.15
C PRO A 149 -1.93 21.75 -4.56
N CYS A 150 -2.70 22.13 -5.56
CA CYS A 150 -2.33 22.04 -6.97
C CYS A 150 -3.02 23.17 -7.74
N GLY A 151 -2.77 23.27 -9.04
CA GLY A 151 -3.34 24.34 -9.85
C GLY A 151 -2.62 25.65 -9.59
N THR A 152 -3.40 26.71 -9.39
CA THR A 152 -2.86 28.05 -9.08
C THR A 152 -2.13 28.10 -7.75
N LEU A 153 -2.54 27.28 -6.77
CA LEU A 153 -1.92 27.23 -5.43
C LEU A 153 -0.56 26.54 -5.44
N ASN A 154 -0.34 25.60 -6.35
CA ASN A 154 0.95 24.95 -6.54
C ASN A 154 1.10 24.43 -7.98
N PRO A 155 1.62 25.27 -8.90
CA PRO A 155 1.82 24.87 -10.29
C PRO A 155 2.86 23.76 -10.47
N ASN A 156 3.73 23.56 -9.49
CA ASN A 156 4.82 22.58 -9.51
C ASN A 156 4.41 21.21 -8.93
N SER A 157 3.16 21.06 -8.48
CA SER A 157 2.67 19.77 -7.97
C SER A 157 2.81 18.66 -9.02
N PRO A 158 3.23 17.43 -8.65
CA PRO A 158 3.46 16.34 -9.61
C PRO A 158 2.24 15.95 -10.47
N CYS A 159 1.04 16.32 -10.03
CA CYS A 159 -0.19 16.09 -10.78
C CYS A 159 -0.45 17.12 -11.89
N MET A 160 0.29 18.23 -11.93
CA MET A 160 0.13 19.30 -12.90
C MET A 160 0.72 18.90 -14.25
N VAL A 161 -0.12 18.98 -15.29
CA VAL A 161 0.25 18.72 -16.69
C VAL A 161 -0.40 19.81 -17.53
N ASP A 162 0.39 20.52 -18.34
CA ASP A 162 -0.07 21.62 -19.19
C ASP A 162 -0.90 22.68 -18.45
N GLY A 163 -0.45 23.06 -17.24
CA GLY A 163 -1.12 24.06 -16.41
C GLY A 163 -2.43 23.61 -15.75
N LYS A 164 -2.82 22.33 -15.89
CA LYS A 164 -4.03 21.76 -15.28
C LYS A 164 -3.70 20.54 -14.43
N CYS A 165 -4.48 20.31 -13.38
CA CYS A 165 -4.34 19.08 -12.61
C CYS A 165 -4.86 17.89 -13.43
N SER A 166 -3.98 16.95 -13.79
CA SER A 166 -4.31 15.72 -14.52
C SER A 166 -5.35 14.84 -13.81
N LYS A 167 -5.50 15.01 -12.49
CA LYS A 167 -6.48 14.29 -11.65
C LYS A 167 -7.80 15.06 -11.50
N LYS A 168 -7.93 16.23 -12.13
CA LYS A 168 -9.11 17.11 -12.17
C LYS A 168 -9.49 17.70 -10.80
N TYR A 169 -8.51 18.01 -9.95
CA TYR A 169 -8.74 18.72 -8.70
C TYR A 169 -8.71 20.25 -8.87
N PRO A 170 -9.44 21.01 -8.04
CA PRO A 170 -10.38 20.52 -7.03
C PRO A 170 -11.66 19.95 -7.67
N ARG A 171 -12.19 18.86 -7.08
CA ARG A 171 -13.49 18.30 -7.48
C ARG A 171 -14.58 18.96 -6.65
N ALA A 172 -15.78 19.07 -7.21
CA ALA A 172 -16.94 19.49 -6.44
C ALA A 172 -17.15 18.52 -5.26
N PHE A 173 -17.45 19.07 -4.09
CA PHE A 173 -17.77 18.25 -2.92
C PHE A 173 -19.07 17.50 -3.17
N THR A 174 -19.04 16.18 -2.96
CA THR A 174 -20.22 15.32 -2.97
C THR A 174 -20.61 15.08 -1.53
N ALA A 175 -21.85 15.39 -1.17
CA ALA A 175 -22.38 15.00 0.13
C ALA A 175 -22.36 13.47 0.27
N ILE A 176 -22.00 12.99 1.46
CA ILE A 176 -22.02 11.57 1.81
C ILE A 176 -23.48 11.08 1.73
N ARG A 177 -23.67 9.87 1.21
CA ARG A 177 -24.99 9.29 0.94
C ARG A 177 -25.54 8.58 2.17
#